data_AF-A0A445KB38-F1
#
_entry.id   AF-A0A445KB38-F1
#
_cell.length_a   1.000
_cell.length_b   1.000
_cell.length_c   1.000
_cell.angle_alpha   90.00
_cell.angle_beta   90.00
_cell.angle_gamma   90.00
#
_symmetry.space_group_name_H-M   'P 1'
#
loop_
_entity.id
_entity.type
_entity.pdbx_description
1 polymer ?
#
loop_
_entity_poly.entity_id
_entity_poly.type
_entity_poly.pdbx_seq_one_letter_code
_entity_poly.pdbx_strand_id
1 'polypeptide(L)'
;MGKVKIGINGFGRIGRLVARVALQRDDVELVAVNDPFITTDYMTYMFKYDSVHGHWKHHDVTVKDEKTLLFGDKAVTVFGHRNPEEIPWGSTGADIIVESTGVFTDKDKAAAHLKGGAKKVIISAPSKDAPMFVVGVNEHEYKPELDIISNASCTTNCLAPLAKVINDRFGIVEGLMTTVHSITATQKTVDGPSAKDWRGGRAASFNIIPSSTGAAKAVGKVLPALNGKLTGMAFRVPTVDVSVVDLTVRLEKEASYDEIKNAIKEESEGKLKGILGYTEDDVVSTDFVGDNRSSIFDAKAGIALNKNFVKLVSWYDNEWGYRCTRALLILIADIFPPFFIHGKVKIGINGFGRIGRLVARVALQRDDVELVAVNDPFITTDYMTYMFKYDSVHGHWKHHDVTVKDEKTLLFGDKPVTIFGHRNPEEIPWGSTGADIIVESTGVFTDKDKAAAHLKGGAKKVIISAPSKDAPMFVVGVNEHEYKPELDIISNASCTTNCLAPLAKVINDRFGIVEGLMTTVHSITGEPIVHYLFGCMPVTYYDRCC
;
A
#
# COMPACT_ATOMS: atom_id res chain seq x y z
N MET A 1 -40.89 14.61 -4.44
CA MET A 1 -40.35 15.04 -3.13
C MET A 1 -39.53 16.30 -3.33
N GLY A 2 -39.28 17.09 -2.28
CA GLY A 2 -38.30 18.18 -2.34
C GLY A 2 -36.85 17.65 -2.38
N LYS A 3 -35.89 18.50 -2.75
CA LYS A 3 -34.46 18.16 -2.70
C LYS A 3 -33.98 18.05 -1.24
N VAL A 4 -33.05 17.14 -0.96
CA VAL A 4 -32.42 16.99 0.35
C VAL A 4 -31.34 18.05 0.50
N LYS A 5 -31.58 19.03 1.38
CA LYS A 5 -30.64 20.12 1.64
C LYS A 5 -29.51 19.68 2.57
N ILE A 6 -28.27 19.85 2.12
CA ILE A 6 -27.07 19.46 2.87
C ILE A 6 -26.16 20.64 3.21
N GLY A 7 -25.52 20.54 4.37
CA GLY A 7 -24.36 21.33 4.77
C GLY A 7 -23.11 20.46 4.87
N ILE A 8 -21.93 21.04 4.69
CA ILE A 8 -20.64 20.33 4.80
C ILE A 8 -19.75 21.07 5.80
N ASN A 9 -19.27 20.39 6.85
CA ASN A 9 -18.24 20.91 7.75
C ASN A 9 -16.86 20.32 7.41
N GLY A 10 -15.84 21.17 7.29
CA GLY A 10 -14.50 20.78 6.83
C GLY A 10 -14.45 20.57 5.32
N PHE A 11 -13.91 21.54 4.59
CA PHE A 11 -13.79 21.53 3.12
C PHE A 11 -12.40 21.00 2.67
N GLY A 12 -11.85 20.07 3.46
CA GLY A 12 -10.68 19.26 3.14
C GLY A 12 -10.92 18.29 1.97
N ARG A 13 -10.05 17.29 1.77
CA ARG A 13 -10.19 16.33 0.66
C ARG A 13 -11.62 15.84 0.53
N ILE A 14 -12.17 15.24 1.60
CA ILE A 14 -13.52 14.66 1.68
C ILE A 14 -14.63 15.67 1.35
N GLY A 15 -14.71 16.82 2.03
CA GLY A 15 -15.80 17.79 1.81
C GLY A 15 -15.96 18.24 0.35
N ARG A 16 -14.85 18.44 -0.40
CA ARG A 16 -14.94 19.00 -1.76
C ARG A 16 -15.55 18.06 -2.79
N LEU A 17 -15.23 16.76 -2.80
CA LEU A 17 -15.89 15.85 -3.75
C LEU A 17 -17.28 15.41 -3.27
N VAL A 18 -17.63 15.52 -1.97
CA VAL A 18 -19.05 15.45 -1.55
C VAL A 18 -19.83 16.59 -2.20
N ALA A 19 -19.28 17.81 -2.20
CA ALA A 19 -19.85 18.93 -2.96
C ALA A 19 -19.90 18.65 -4.48
N ARG A 20 -18.82 18.12 -5.10
CA ARG A 20 -18.84 17.75 -6.54
C ARG A 20 -19.92 16.73 -6.89
N VAL A 21 -20.16 15.74 -6.03
CA VAL A 21 -21.23 14.73 -6.22
C VAL A 21 -22.60 15.39 -6.01
N ALA A 22 -22.81 16.12 -4.91
CA ALA A 22 -24.07 16.81 -4.62
C ALA A 22 -24.48 17.80 -5.72
N LEU A 23 -23.53 18.52 -6.31
CA LEU A 23 -23.78 19.50 -7.39
C LEU A 23 -24.18 18.87 -8.73
N GLN A 24 -23.83 17.61 -8.96
CA GLN A 24 -24.24 16.79 -10.13
C GLN A 24 -25.55 16.03 -9.90
N ARG A 25 -26.11 16.05 -8.68
CA ARG A 25 -27.35 15.35 -8.33
C ARG A 25 -28.55 16.27 -8.36
N ASP A 26 -29.70 15.71 -8.73
CA ASP A 26 -30.98 16.42 -8.73
C ASP A 26 -31.82 16.19 -7.47
N ASP A 27 -31.56 15.13 -6.70
CA ASP A 27 -32.25 14.85 -5.43
C ASP A 27 -31.58 15.51 -4.22
N VAL A 28 -30.37 16.04 -4.37
CA VAL A 28 -29.58 16.71 -3.32
C VAL A 28 -29.37 18.18 -3.69
N GLU A 29 -29.31 19.04 -2.67
CA GLU A 29 -29.01 20.47 -2.80
C GLU A 29 -27.97 20.85 -1.75
N LEU A 30 -26.74 21.15 -2.18
CA LEU A 30 -25.75 21.78 -1.31
C LEU A 30 -26.19 23.22 -1.05
N VAL A 31 -26.37 23.60 0.22
CA VAL A 31 -26.77 24.97 0.60
C VAL A 31 -25.74 25.68 1.47
N ALA A 32 -24.87 24.94 2.16
CA ALA A 32 -23.89 25.52 3.08
C ALA A 32 -22.56 24.73 3.15
N VAL A 33 -21.46 25.45 3.35
CA VAL A 33 -20.12 24.90 3.65
C VAL A 33 -19.52 25.67 4.83
N ASN A 34 -18.90 24.97 5.79
CA ASN A 34 -18.11 25.60 6.85
C ASN A 34 -16.66 25.10 6.80
N ASP A 35 -15.67 26.00 6.72
CA ASP A 35 -14.28 25.68 7.06
C ASP A 35 -13.56 26.92 7.62
N PRO A 36 -13.12 26.91 8.89
CA PRO A 36 -12.49 28.07 9.54
C PRO A 36 -11.04 28.34 9.09
N PHE A 37 -10.52 27.59 8.11
CA PHE A 37 -9.16 27.74 7.58
C PHE A 37 -9.11 28.12 6.10
N ILE A 38 -10.27 28.25 5.42
CA ILE A 38 -10.35 28.40 3.95
C ILE A 38 -11.33 29.53 3.61
N THR A 39 -10.85 30.59 2.93
CA THR A 39 -11.69 31.70 2.43
C THR A 39 -12.49 31.30 1.19
N THR A 40 -13.51 32.07 0.79
CA THR A 40 -14.29 31.82 -0.43
C THR A 40 -13.43 31.74 -1.69
N ASP A 41 -12.44 32.63 -1.85
CA ASP A 41 -11.46 32.55 -2.96
C ASP A 41 -10.67 31.25 -2.94
N TYR A 42 -10.18 30.82 -1.77
CA TYR A 42 -9.37 29.61 -1.65
C TYR A 42 -10.22 28.35 -1.78
N MET A 43 -11.46 28.34 -1.28
CA MET A 43 -12.46 27.29 -1.53
C MET A 43 -12.71 27.14 -3.04
N THR A 44 -12.86 28.27 -3.75
CA THR A 44 -13.06 28.30 -5.21
C THR A 44 -11.86 27.68 -5.94
N TYR A 45 -10.64 28.06 -5.57
CA TYR A 45 -9.41 27.47 -6.12
C TYR A 45 -9.33 25.95 -5.86
N MET A 46 -9.46 25.52 -4.59
CA MET A 46 -9.35 24.12 -4.19
C MET A 46 -10.47 23.24 -4.77
N PHE A 47 -11.62 23.82 -5.10
CA PHE A 47 -12.72 23.11 -5.74
C PHE A 47 -12.54 23.02 -7.27
N LYS A 48 -12.11 24.12 -7.91
CA LYS A 48 -11.82 24.16 -9.36
C LYS A 48 -10.70 23.21 -9.75
N TYR A 49 -9.62 23.15 -8.97
CA TYR A 49 -8.43 22.34 -9.26
C TYR A 49 -8.27 21.21 -8.25
N ASP A 50 -8.36 19.96 -8.71
CA ASP A 50 -8.00 18.79 -7.92
C ASP A 50 -6.94 17.96 -8.66
N SER A 51 -5.83 17.65 -7.98
CA SER A 51 -4.67 16.97 -8.58
C SER A 51 -4.90 15.49 -8.91
N VAL A 52 -5.99 14.90 -8.38
CA VAL A 52 -6.38 13.52 -8.67
C VAL A 52 -7.63 13.52 -9.53
N HIS A 53 -8.72 14.13 -9.04
CA HIS A 53 -10.04 14.09 -9.66
C HIS A 53 -10.25 15.17 -10.74
N GLY A 54 -9.14 15.69 -11.27
CA GLY A 54 -9.09 16.69 -12.32
C GLY A 54 -9.76 18.03 -11.99
N HIS A 55 -9.81 18.87 -13.03
CA HIS A 55 -10.49 20.16 -12.96
C HIS A 55 -12.01 19.98 -12.93
N TRP A 56 -12.72 20.87 -12.24
CA TRP A 56 -14.18 20.95 -12.34
C TRP A 56 -14.61 21.46 -13.72
N LYS A 57 -15.54 20.76 -14.39
CA LYS A 57 -15.93 21.02 -15.79
C LYS A 57 -17.43 21.30 -16.01
N HIS A 58 -18.28 21.20 -15.00
CA HIS A 58 -19.74 21.17 -15.18
C HIS A 58 -20.39 22.56 -15.26
N HIS A 59 -19.94 23.49 -14.43
CA HIS A 59 -20.37 24.89 -14.40
C HIS A 59 -19.26 25.72 -13.76
N ASP A 60 -19.21 27.02 -14.04
CA ASP A 60 -18.23 27.89 -13.38
C ASP A 60 -18.52 28.01 -11.87
N VAL A 61 -17.48 28.30 -11.11
CA VAL A 61 -17.53 28.51 -9.66
C VAL A 61 -16.93 29.87 -9.35
N THR A 62 -17.76 30.79 -8.87
CA THR A 62 -17.39 32.19 -8.65
C THR A 62 -17.69 32.61 -7.21
N VAL A 63 -16.88 33.54 -6.70
CA VAL A 63 -17.15 34.21 -5.42
C VAL A 63 -18.14 35.34 -5.71
N LYS A 64 -19.27 35.35 -4.99
CA LYS A 64 -20.25 36.43 -5.05
C LYS A 64 -19.96 37.50 -4.01
N ASP A 65 -19.61 37.05 -2.80
CA ASP A 65 -19.27 37.85 -1.63
C ASP A 65 -18.46 36.99 -0.64
N GLU A 66 -17.96 37.60 0.43
CA GLU A 66 -17.14 36.92 1.47
C GLU A 66 -17.80 35.68 2.11
N LYS A 67 -19.13 35.52 1.95
CA LYS A 67 -19.93 34.48 2.59
C LYS A 67 -20.77 33.67 1.59
N THR A 68 -20.54 33.81 0.29
CA THR A 68 -21.35 33.15 -0.74
C THR A 68 -20.52 32.75 -1.96
N LEU A 69 -20.56 31.45 -2.27
CA LEU A 69 -20.11 30.90 -3.54
C LEU A 69 -21.29 30.70 -4.49
N LEU A 70 -21.04 30.85 -5.78
CA LEU A 70 -21.95 30.53 -6.86
C LEU A 70 -21.41 29.31 -7.62
N PHE A 71 -22.28 28.32 -7.84
CA PHE A 71 -22.00 27.10 -8.58
C PHE A 71 -22.96 27.06 -9.78
N GLY A 72 -22.56 27.71 -10.87
CA GLY A 72 -23.51 28.29 -11.82
C GLY A 72 -24.46 29.26 -11.08
N ASP A 73 -25.76 29.15 -11.31
CA ASP A 73 -26.77 29.98 -10.63
C ASP A 73 -27.05 29.57 -9.18
N LYS A 74 -26.51 28.44 -8.69
CA LYS A 74 -26.76 27.92 -7.34
C LYS A 74 -25.89 28.65 -6.31
N ALA A 75 -26.51 29.43 -5.42
CA ALA A 75 -25.82 30.07 -4.30
C ALA A 75 -25.63 29.10 -3.12
N VAL A 76 -24.42 29.07 -2.57
CA VAL A 76 -24.02 28.25 -1.40
C VAL A 76 -23.38 29.16 -0.36
N THR A 77 -23.93 29.19 0.85
CA THR A 77 -23.40 30.00 1.95
C THR A 77 -22.11 29.40 2.50
N VAL A 78 -21.13 30.26 2.80
CA VAL A 78 -19.85 29.89 3.41
C VAL A 78 -19.75 30.45 4.82
N PHE A 79 -19.39 29.56 5.75
CA PHE A 79 -19.16 29.82 7.16
C PHE A 79 -17.69 29.56 7.53
N GLY A 80 -17.21 30.24 8.57
CA GLY A 80 -15.83 30.15 9.05
C GLY A 80 -15.72 29.87 10.56
N HIS A 81 -16.71 29.21 11.16
CA HIS A 81 -16.73 28.95 12.60
C HIS A 81 -15.86 27.73 12.97
N ARG A 82 -15.11 27.83 14.06
CA ARG A 82 -14.34 26.71 14.63
C ARG A 82 -15.15 25.81 15.55
N ASN A 83 -16.23 26.35 16.12
CA ASN A 83 -17.12 25.65 17.03
C ASN A 83 -18.38 25.20 16.27
N PRO A 84 -18.66 23.89 16.16
CA PRO A 84 -19.86 23.38 15.51
C PRO A 84 -21.19 23.93 16.07
N GLU A 85 -21.24 24.34 17.34
CA GLU A 85 -22.45 24.90 17.96
C GLU A 85 -22.83 26.30 17.44
N GLU A 86 -21.87 27.02 16.85
CA GLU A 86 -22.06 28.39 16.35
C GLU A 86 -22.48 28.44 14.88
N ILE A 87 -22.37 27.34 14.13
CA ILE A 87 -22.67 27.32 12.69
C ILE A 87 -24.20 27.39 12.51
N PRO A 88 -24.76 28.45 11.89
CA PRO A 88 -26.20 28.66 11.84
C PRO A 88 -26.84 27.90 10.67
N TRP A 89 -26.69 26.56 10.64
CA TRP A 89 -27.20 25.66 9.59
C TRP A 89 -28.67 25.93 9.24
N GLY A 90 -29.52 26.13 10.26
CA GLY A 90 -30.94 26.43 10.09
C GLY A 90 -31.24 27.69 9.27
N SER A 91 -30.33 28.68 9.23
CA SER A 91 -30.49 29.88 8.40
C SER A 91 -30.40 29.60 6.89
N THR A 92 -29.79 28.48 6.51
CA THR A 92 -29.65 28.02 5.11
C THR A 92 -30.66 26.90 4.76
N GLY A 93 -31.35 26.36 5.77
CA GLY A 93 -32.15 25.15 5.63
C GLY A 93 -31.33 23.88 5.42
N ALA A 94 -30.08 23.83 5.91
CA ALA A 94 -29.23 22.63 5.84
C ALA A 94 -29.73 21.57 6.82
N ASP A 95 -30.56 20.65 6.33
CA ASP A 95 -31.19 19.61 7.14
C ASP A 95 -30.23 18.49 7.54
N ILE A 96 -29.28 18.12 6.66
CA ILE A 96 -28.29 17.05 6.92
C ILE A 96 -26.87 17.61 6.81
N ILE A 97 -26.05 17.42 7.84
CA ILE A 97 -24.67 17.89 7.88
C ILE A 97 -23.70 16.74 7.68
N VAL A 98 -22.82 16.87 6.68
CA VAL A 98 -21.64 16.01 6.50
C VAL A 98 -20.48 16.62 7.29
N GLU A 99 -20.17 16.02 8.43
CA GLU A 99 -19.12 16.40 9.37
C GLU A 99 -17.78 15.79 8.93
N SER A 100 -17.17 16.39 7.90
CA SER A 100 -15.92 15.97 7.25
C SER A 100 -14.64 16.64 7.76
N THR A 101 -14.59 17.10 9.03
CA THR A 101 -13.35 17.63 9.63
C THR A 101 -12.39 16.53 10.08
N GLY A 102 -12.91 15.35 10.42
CA GLY A 102 -12.15 14.29 11.10
C GLY A 102 -11.82 14.58 12.57
N VAL A 103 -12.39 15.63 13.18
CA VAL A 103 -12.16 16.03 14.58
C VAL A 103 -13.38 15.79 15.48
N PHE A 104 -14.59 16.05 14.98
CA PHE A 104 -15.84 15.89 15.74
C PHE A 104 -16.38 14.46 15.61
N THR A 105 -15.55 13.52 16.06
CA THR A 105 -15.59 12.08 15.75
C THR A 105 -16.16 11.19 16.85
N ASP A 106 -16.91 11.79 17.77
CA ASP A 106 -17.67 11.14 18.83
C ASP A 106 -19.10 11.68 18.74
N LYS A 107 -20.12 10.88 19.09
CA LYS A 107 -21.54 11.23 18.88
C LYS A 107 -21.89 12.59 19.51
N ASP A 108 -21.47 12.82 20.74
CA ASP A 108 -21.78 14.05 21.49
C ASP A 108 -21.12 15.30 20.89
N LYS A 109 -19.96 15.14 20.21
CA LYS A 109 -19.30 16.23 19.48
C LYS A 109 -20.01 16.56 18.18
N ALA A 110 -20.54 15.55 17.48
CA ALA A 110 -21.32 15.74 16.27
C ALA A 110 -22.70 16.35 16.58
N ALA A 111 -23.28 16.04 17.75
CA ALA A 111 -24.55 16.60 18.24
C ALA A 111 -24.54 18.13 18.35
N ALA A 112 -23.37 18.74 18.48
CA ALA A 112 -23.18 20.18 18.46
C ALA A 112 -23.83 20.88 17.24
N HIS A 113 -23.79 20.25 16.04
CA HIS A 113 -24.43 20.78 14.83
C HIS A 113 -25.95 20.92 14.94
N LEU A 114 -26.61 20.10 15.77
CA LEU A 114 -28.06 20.16 15.99
C LEU A 114 -28.48 21.47 16.68
N LYS A 115 -27.61 22.04 17.52
CA LYS A 115 -27.82 23.38 18.12
C LYS A 115 -27.83 24.49 17.07
N GLY A 116 -27.07 24.30 15.98
CA GLY A 116 -27.07 25.17 14.79
C GLY A 116 -28.34 25.08 13.93
N GLY A 117 -29.29 24.21 14.27
CA GLY A 117 -30.52 23.98 13.53
C GLY A 117 -30.45 22.90 12.44
N ALA A 118 -29.38 22.08 12.43
CA ALA A 118 -29.36 20.85 11.65
C ALA A 118 -30.36 19.82 12.20
N LYS A 119 -30.93 18.98 11.32
CA LYS A 119 -31.80 17.86 11.74
C LYS A 119 -31.01 16.57 11.91
N LYS A 120 -30.02 16.30 11.04
CA LYS A 120 -29.20 15.07 11.09
C LYS A 120 -27.71 15.32 10.78
N VAL A 121 -26.85 14.43 11.25
CA VAL A 121 -25.38 14.53 11.13
C VAL A 121 -24.74 13.20 10.73
N ILE A 122 -23.73 13.27 9.87
CA ILE A 122 -23.03 12.17 9.20
C ILE A 122 -21.50 12.46 9.26
N ILE A 123 -20.69 11.69 10.01
CA ILE A 123 -19.35 12.09 10.58
C ILE A 123 -18.10 11.66 9.71
N SER A 124 -16.82 11.50 10.18
CA SER A 124 -15.57 11.37 9.32
C SER A 124 -14.29 10.44 9.63
N ALA A 125 -14.30 9.32 10.43
CA ALA A 125 -13.37 8.11 10.40
C ALA A 125 -14.07 6.66 10.62
N PRO A 126 -13.74 5.63 11.48
CA PRO A 126 -14.69 4.51 11.88
C PRO A 126 -15.56 4.71 13.18
N SER A 127 -16.34 3.80 13.81
CA SER A 127 -17.19 4.15 15.02
C SER A 127 -16.76 3.68 16.44
N LYS A 128 -16.78 4.58 17.44
CA LYS A 128 -16.97 4.26 18.89
C LYS A 128 -18.44 3.98 19.20
N ASP A 129 -19.25 5.02 19.10
CA ASP A 129 -20.53 5.22 19.80
C ASP A 129 -21.73 5.45 18.84
N ALA A 130 -21.57 6.25 17.79
CA ALA A 130 -22.65 6.46 16.81
C ALA A 130 -22.92 5.19 15.96
N PRO A 131 -24.19 4.89 15.61
CA PRO A 131 -24.55 3.79 14.72
C PRO A 131 -23.83 3.84 13.37
N MET A 132 -23.55 2.67 12.79
CA MET A 132 -22.75 2.50 11.59
C MET A 132 -23.55 1.74 10.54
N PHE A 133 -23.59 2.28 9.31
CA PHE A 133 -24.34 1.73 8.19
C PHE A 133 -23.46 1.65 6.94
N VAL A 134 -23.20 0.46 6.41
CA VAL A 134 -22.64 0.33 5.06
C VAL A 134 -23.77 0.02 4.08
N VAL A 135 -23.70 0.63 2.90
CA VAL A 135 -24.74 0.54 1.86
C VAL A 135 -24.57 -0.76 1.07
N GLY A 136 -25.68 -1.38 0.68
CA GLY A 136 -25.73 -2.76 0.19
C GLY A 136 -25.49 -3.79 1.30
N VAL A 137 -25.45 -3.38 2.57
CA VAL A 137 -25.06 -4.23 3.70
C VAL A 137 -26.12 -4.15 4.81
N ASN A 138 -26.25 -2.99 5.46
CA ASN A 138 -27.17 -2.82 6.59
C ASN A 138 -27.86 -1.44 6.64
N GLU A 139 -27.85 -0.65 5.56
CA GLU A 139 -28.56 0.62 5.48
C GLU A 139 -30.08 0.49 5.67
N HIS A 140 -30.62 -0.71 5.45
CA HIS A 140 -32.02 -1.06 5.72
C HIS A 140 -32.35 -1.19 7.23
N GLU A 141 -31.33 -1.25 8.10
CA GLU A 141 -31.48 -1.15 9.55
C GLU A 141 -31.57 0.30 10.05
N TYR A 142 -31.37 1.30 9.17
CA TYR A 142 -31.50 2.72 9.51
C TYR A 142 -32.92 3.05 9.96
N LYS A 143 -33.03 3.80 11.05
CA LYS A 143 -34.32 4.25 11.60
C LYS A 143 -34.40 5.78 11.65
N PRO A 144 -35.54 6.41 11.30
CA PRO A 144 -35.66 7.87 11.23
C PRO A 144 -35.36 8.62 12.53
N GLU A 145 -35.47 7.99 13.71
CA GLU A 145 -35.09 8.55 15.01
C GLU A 145 -33.57 8.64 15.24
N LEU A 146 -32.75 8.12 14.32
CA LEU A 146 -31.30 8.28 14.38
C LEU A 146 -30.90 9.60 13.72
N ASP A 147 -30.61 10.59 14.55
CA ASP A 147 -30.16 11.93 14.12
C ASP A 147 -28.65 12.00 13.86
N ILE A 148 -27.86 11.08 14.41
CA ILE A 148 -26.40 11.08 14.28
C ILE A 148 -25.95 9.67 13.90
N ILE A 149 -25.37 9.52 12.71
CA ILE A 149 -25.04 8.22 12.11
C ILE A 149 -23.64 8.20 11.44
N SER A 150 -23.27 7.03 10.92
CA SER A 150 -21.96 6.76 10.34
C SER A 150 -22.00 5.72 9.20
N ASN A 151 -20.87 5.56 8.51
CA ASN A 151 -20.61 4.71 7.35
C ASN A 151 -19.26 4.01 7.45
N ALA A 152 -18.74 3.74 8.65
CA ALA A 152 -17.46 3.04 8.81
C ALA A 152 -16.29 3.73 8.06
N SER A 153 -15.24 3.01 7.64
CA SER A 153 -14.14 3.55 6.80
C SER A 153 -14.27 3.21 5.32
N CYS A 154 -13.47 3.86 4.47
CA CYS A 154 -13.27 3.53 3.06
C CYS A 154 -12.98 2.03 2.89
N THR A 155 -11.99 1.51 3.62
CA THR A 155 -11.65 0.08 3.66
C THR A 155 -12.84 -0.78 4.13
N THR A 156 -13.71 -0.30 5.03
CA THR A 156 -14.91 -1.06 5.44
C THR A 156 -15.98 -1.09 4.36
N ASN A 157 -16.12 -0.04 3.54
CA ASN A 157 -17.09 0.01 2.44
C ASN A 157 -16.62 -0.81 1.23
N CYS A 158 -15.30 -0.99 1.09
CA CYS A 158 -14.74 -2.04 0.23
C CYS A 158 -14.99 -3.44 0.81
N LEU A 159 -14.66 -3.65 2.08
CA LEU A 159 -14.61 -4.98 2.68
C LEU A 159 -15.99 -5.57 3.00
N ALA A 160 -16.96 -4.78 3.48
CA ALA A 160 -18.24 -5.30 3.96
C ALA A 160 -19.14 -5.85 2.85
N PRO A 161 -19.28 -5.24 1.64
CA PRO A 161 -20.01 -5.86 0.53
C PRO A 161 -19.37 -7.18 0.07
N LEU A 162 -18.04 -7.23 -0.03
CA LEU A 162 -17.31 -8.47 -0.36
C LEU A 162 -17.53 -9.55 0.71
N ALA A 163 -17.32 -9.21 1.98
CA ALA A 163 -17.52 -10.13 3.10
C ALA A 163 -18.98 -10.59 3.24
N LYS A 164 -19.96 -9.75 2.87
CA LYS A 164 -21.37 -10.12 2.80
C LYS A 164 -21.61 -11.23 1.79
N VAL A 165 -21.22 -11.04 0.53
CA VAL A 165 -21.44 -12.04 -0.53
C VAL A 165 -20.80 -13.38 -0.18
N ILE A 166 -19.56 -13.34 0.33
CA ILE A 166 -18.84 -14.56 0.72
C ILE A 166 -19.51 -15.26 1.91
N ASN A 167 -19.90 -14.51 2.95
CA ASN A 167 -20.58 -15.08 4.10
C ASN A 167 -21.96 -15.66 3.73
N ASP A 168 -22.75 -14.94 2.96
CA ASP A 168 -24.12 -15.31 2.62
C ASP A 168 -24.19 -16.52 1.66
N ARG A 169 -23.11 -16.81 0.91
CA ARG A 169 -23.03 -17.92 -0.06
C ARG A 169 -22.20 -19.12 0.42
N PHE A 170 -21.18 -18.89 1.26
CA PHE A 170 -20.19 -19.90 1.65
C PHE A 170 -19.91 -19.97 3.16
N GLY A 171 -20.35 -18.98 3.95
CA GLY A 171 -20.04 -18.83 5.37
C GLY A 171 -18.56 -18.47 5.62
N ILE A 172 -18.29 -17.39 6.36
CA ILE A 172 -16.93 -17.09 6.82
C ILE A 172 -16.75 -17.68 8.22
N VAL A 173 -15.72 -18.49 8.43
CA VAL A 173 -15.33 -19.01 9.76
C VAL A 173 -14.50 -17.96 10.49
N GLU A 174 -13.42 -17.49 9.85
CA GLU A 174 -12.52 -16.44 10.32
C GLU A 174 -11.77 -15.80 9.14
N GLY A 175 -11.17 -14.62 9.34
CA GLY A 175 -10.34 -13.99 8.32
C GLY A 175 -9.48 -12.82 8.78
N LEU A 176 -8.41 -12.60 8.03
CA LEU A 176 -7.47 -11.50 8.18
C LEU A 176 -7.51 -10.61 6.93
N MET A 177 -7.56 -9.30 7.14
CA MET A 177 -7.51 -8.31 6.08
C MET A 177 -6.21 -7.49 6.13
N THR A 178 -5.56 -7.36 4.99
CA THR A 178 -4.52 -6.36 4.75
C THR A 178 -5.08 -5.36 3.75
N THR A 179 -4.92 -4.05 4.00
CA THR A 179 -5.17 -3.05 2.95
C THR A 179 -3.88 -2.34 2.57
N VAL A 180 -3.59 -2.30 1.27
CA VAL A 180 -2.54 -1.45 0.71
C VAL A 180 -3.22 -0.17 0.29
N HIS A 181 -2.92 0.92 0.99
CA HIS A 181 -3.72 2.14 0.98
C HIS A 181 -2.89 3.36 0.57
N SER A 182 -3.44 4.19 -0.31
CA SER A 182 -2.83 5.47 -0.70
C SER A 182 -2.56 6.40 0.49
N ILE A 183 -1.68 7.39 0.31
CA ILE A 183 -1.39 8.40 1.32
C ILE A 183 -2.64 9.24 1.64
N THR A 184 -2.74 9.75 2.86
CA THR A 184 -3.83 10.64 3.29
C THR A 184 -3.29 11.82 4.09
N ALA A 185 -4.08 12.87 4.25
CA ALA A 185 -3.68 14.13 4.90
C ALA A 185 -3.18 13.99 6.37
N THR A 186 -3.42 12.85 7.02
CA THR A 186 -2.87 12.49 8.32
C THR A 186 -1.36 12.26 8.32
N GLN A 187 -0.78 11.79 7.21
CA GLN A 187 0.66 11.54 7.10
C GLN A 187 1.46 12.86 6.93
N LYS A 188 2.79 12.77 6.80
CA LYS A 188 3.68 13.93 6.64
C LYS A 188 4.52 13.80 5.37
N THR A 189 4.82 14.92 4.70
CA THR A 189 5.64 14.95 3.48
C THR A 189 7.11 14.62 3.75
N VAL A 190 7.60 15.04 4.92
CA VAL A 190 8.91 14.71 5.49
C VAL A 190 8.71 14.13 6.89
N ASP A 191 9.73 13.48 7.46
CA ASP A 191 9.68 12.96 8.83
C ASP A 191 9.35 14.08 9.83
N GLY A 192 8.30 13.90 10.64
CA GLY A 192 7.82 14.90 11.58
C GLY A 192 6.92 14.36 12.70
N PRO A 193 6.58 15.20 13.71
CA PRO A 193 5.89 14.73 14.90
C PRO A 193 4.48 14.18 14.62
N SER A 194 4.22 12.98 15.15
CA SER A 194 2.90 12.34 15.15
C SER A 194 2.74 11.54 16.45
N ALA A 195 2.26 12.22 17.50
CA ALA A 195 2.29 11.71 18.87
C ALA A 195 1.47 10.42 19.11
N LYS A 196 0.50 10.12 18.24
CA LYS A 196 -0.36 8.93 18.32
C LYS A 196 -0.07 7.87 17.24
N ASP A 197 0.69 8.19 16.20
CA ASP A 197 1.12 7.21 15.20
C ASP A 197 2.52 7.61 14.73
N TRP A 198 3.54 7.10 15.42
CA TRP A 198 4.94 7.42 15.12
C TRP A 198 5.35 6.98 13.71
N ARG A 199 4.65 5.98 13.15
CA ARG A 199 4.90 5.48 11.79
C ARG A 199 4.27 6.41 10.76
N GLY A 200 3.04 6.85 10.98
CA GLY A 200 2.35 7.88 10.18
C GLY A 200 3.04 9.26 10.20
N GLY A 201 3.95 9.51 11.14
CA GLY A 201 4.85 10.68 11.16
C GLY A 201 6.01 10.60 10.16
N ARG A 202 6.28 9.45 9.54
CA ARG A 202 7.36 9.28 8.56
C ARG A 202 6.98 9.83 7.17
N ALA A 203 7.99 10.20 6.38
CA ALA A 203 7.84 10.78 5.05
C ALA A 203 7.02 9.88 4.09
N ALA A 204 5.79 10.29 3.79
CA ALA A 204 4.77 9.47 3.13
C ALA A 204 5.12 9.07 1.69
N SER A 205 5.84 9.91 0.95
CA SER A 205 6.19 9.70 -0.46
C SER A 205 7.36 8.73 -0.67
N PHE A 206 8.00 8.25 0.40
CA PHE A 206 9.22 7.42 0.32
C PHE A 206 9.20 6.16 1.20
N ASN A 207 8.13 5.92 1.96
CA ASN A 207 8.03 4.80 2.89
C ASN A 207 6.81 3.93 2.60
N ILE A 208 6.96 2.61 2.80
CA ILE A 208 5.83 1.72 3.08
C ILE A 208 5.61 1.78 4.59
N ILE A 209 4.48 2.31 5.03
CA ILE A 209 4.21 2.64 6.45
C ILE A 209 3.14 1.67 7.01
N PRO A 210 3.51 0.68 7.85
CA PRO A 210 2.53 -0.24 8.45
C PRO A 210 1.73 0.47 9.55
N SER A 211 0.41 0.53 9.40
CA SER A 211 -0.53 1.28 10.24
C SER A 211 -1.70 0.40 10.70
N SER A 212 -2.27 0.70 11.87
CA SER A 212 -3.45 0.01 12.41
C SER A 212 -4.72 0.39 11.63
N THR A 213 -5.65 -0.54 11.41
CA THR A 213 -7.00 -0.19 10.93
C THR A 213 -8.09 -0.94 11.68
N GLY A 214 -9.13 -0.20 12.10
CA GLY A 214 -10.34 -0.79 12.67
C GLY A 214 -11.29 -1.40 11.63
N ALA A 215 -10.96 -1.29 10.33
CA ALA A 215 -11.92 -1.51 9.24
C ALA A 215 -12.55 -2.92 9.20
N ALA A 216 -11.75 -3.96 9.46
CA ALA A 216 -12.22 -5.34 9.51
C ALA A 216 -13.08 -5.62 10.76
N LYS A 217 -12.68 -5.11 11.93
CA LYS A 217 -13.48 -5.20 13.15
C LYS A 217 -14.79 -4.43 13.03
N ALA A 218 -14.81 -3.34 12.25
CA ALA A 218 -16.01 -2.58 11.92
C ALA A 218 -16.99 -3.35 11.01
N VAL A 219 -16.55 -4.34 10.23
CA VAL A 219 -17.48 -5.25 9.52
C VAL A 219 -18.37 -5.98 10.51
N GLY A 220 -17.84 -6.39 11.67
CA GLY A 220 -18.62 -6.99 12.75
C GLY A 220 -19.71 -6.08 13.38
N LYS A 221 -19.67 -4.77 13.11
CA LYS A 221 -20.75 -3.83 13.50
C LYS A 221 -21.88 -3.74 12.45
N VAL A 222 -21.61 -4.04 11.18
CA VAL A 222 -22.59 -3.97 10.06
C VAL A 222 -23.03 -5.33 9.54
N LEU A 223 -22.30 -6.39 9.90
CA LEU A 223 -22.63 -7.79 9.69
C LEU A 223 -22.40 -8.53 11.02
N PRO A 224 -23.40 -8.56 11.93
CA PRO A 224 -23.23 -9.14 13.27
C PRO A 224 -22.77 -10.61 13.27
N ALA A 225 -23.10 -11.39 12.23
CA ALA A 225 -22.63 -12.77 12.02
C ALA A 225 -21.10 -12.88 11.78
N LEU A 226 -20.42 -11.75 11.51
CA LEU A 226 -18.98 -11.63 11.34
C LEU A 226 -18.29 -10.94 12.53
N ASN A 227 -19.03 -10.63 13.61
CA ASN A 227 -18.44 -10.05 14.80
C ASN A 227 -17.40 -11.00 15.43
N GLY A 228 -16.22 -10.48 15.76
CA GLY A 228 -15.07 -11.26 16.22
C GLY A 228 -14.34 -12.08 15.14
N LYS A 229 -14.98 -12.41 14.02
CA LYS A 229 -14.40 -13.25 12.94
C LYS A 229 -13.37 -12.54 12.06
N LEU A 230 -13.43 -11.21 11.96
CA LEU A 230 -12.58 -10.40 11.07
C LEU A 230 -11.72 -9.38 11.83
N THR A 231 -10.43 -9.35 11.53
CA THR A 231 -9.48 -8.31 11.98
C THR A 231 -8.47 -8.01 10.87
N GLY A 232 -7.65 -6.95 11.00
CA GLY A 232 -6.73 -6.58 9.94
C GLY A 232 -5.78 -5.43 10.27
N MET A 233 -4.93 -5.10 9.29
CA MET A 233 -3.94 -4.02 9.33
C MET A 233 -3.84 -3.31 7.97
N ALA A 234 -3.08 -2.22 7.90
CA ALA A 234 -2.87 -1.46 6.66
C ALA A 234 -1.37 -1.22 6.38
N PHE A 235 -1.00 -1.14 5.11
CA PHE A 235 0.25 -0.54 4.67
C PHE A 235 -0.09 0.73 3.88
N ARG A 236 0.38 1.90 4.35
CA ARG A 236 0.32 3.12 3.52
C ARG A 236 1.48 3.12 2.55
N VAL A 237 1.22 3.44 1.29
CA VAL A 237 2.21 3.43 0.21
C VAL A 237 2.23 4.77 -0.55
N PRO A 238 3.30 5.12 -1.28
CA PRO A 238 3.45 6.40 -2.01
C PRO A 238 2.48 6.67 -3.19
N THR A 239 1.30 6.07 -3.23
CA THR A 239 0.24 6.38 -4.21
C THR A 239 -0.69 7.48 -3.67
N VAL A 240 -1.26 8.29 -4.58
CA VAL A 240 -2.06 9.48 -4.22
C VAL A 240 -3.54 9.18 -3.98
N ASP A 241 -4.09 8.19 -4.67
CA ASP A 241 -5.47 7.75 -4.53
C ASP A 241 -5.66 6.32 -5.06
N VAL A 242 -6.85 5.76 -4.82
CA VAL A 242 -7.17 4.32 -4.92
C VAL A 242 -6.37 3.46 -3.94
N SER A 243 -7.02 2.43 -3.43
CA SER A 243 -6.49 1.48 -2.46
C SER A 243 -7.02 0.07 -2.76
N VAL A 244 -6.44 -0.95 -2.14
CA VAL A 244 -6.85 -2.35 -2.33
C VAL A 244 -7.01 -3.05 -0.98
N VAL A 245 -8.02 -3.91 -0.89
CA VAL A 245 -8.24 -4.89 0.18
C VAL A 245 -7.75 -6.25 -0.31
N ASP A 246 -6.83 -6.84 0.45
CA ASP A 246 -6.57 -8.28 0.50
C ASP A 246 -7.36 -8.85 1.68
N LEU A 247 -8.35 -9.70 1.38
CA LEU A 247 -9.11 -10.46 2.37
C LEU A 247 -8.72 -11.94 2.29
N THR A 248 -8.01 -12.41 3.31
CA THR A 248 -7.68 -13.84 3.48
C THR A 248 -8.67 -14.47 4.46
N VAL A 249 -9.46 -15.46 4.03
CA VAL A 249 -10.57 -16.05 4.81
C VAL A 249 -10.58 -17.58 4.76
N ARG A 250 -11.03 -18.19 5.87
CA ARG A 250 -11.47 -19.59 5.89
C ARG A 250 -12.99 -19.66 5.71
N LEU A 251 -13.44 -20.42 4.71
CA LEU A 251 -14.83 -20.67 4.35
C LEU A 251 -15.37 -21.91 5.07
N GLU A 252 -16.64 -21.87 5.47
CA GLU A 252 -17.35 -22.96 6.14
C GLU A 252 -17.77 -24.04 5.14
N LYS A 253 -18.30 -23.61 3.98
CA LYS A 253 -18.60 -24.47 2.83
C LYS A 253 -17.43 -24.44 1.84
N GLU A 254 -17.03 -25.63 1.37
CA GLU A 254 -16.11 -25.77 0.23
C GLU A 254 -16.63 -25.03 -1.01
N ALA A 255 -15.75 -24.29 -1.69
CA ALA A 255 -16.01 -23.70 -3.00
C ALA A 255 -14.73 -23.69 -3.87
N SER A 256 -14.87 -23.91 -5.17
CA SER A 256 -13.82 -23.57 -6.13
C SER A 256 -13.70 -22.05 -6.28
N TYR A 257 -12.53 -21.59 -6.74
CA TYR A 257 -12.33 -20.16 -6.99
C TYR A 257 -13.27 -19.62 -8.09
N ASP A 258 -13.64 -20.45 -9.07
CA ASP A 258 -14.63 -20.11 -10.10
C ASP A 258 -16.06 -19.95 -9.54
N GLU A 259 -16.49 -20.79 -8.59
CA GLU A 259 -17.77 -20.61 -7.88
C GLU A 259 -17.79 -19.31 -7.08
N ILE A 260 -16.66 -18.95 -6.44
CA ILE A 260 -16.52 -17.69 -5.70
C ILE A 260 -16.61 -16.48 -6.64
N LYS A 261 -15.86 -16.50 -7.76
CA LYS A 261 -15.93 -15.46 -8.80
C LYS A 261 -17.36 -15.27 -9.31
N ASN A 262 -18.04 -16.36 -9.66
CA ASN A 262 -19.41 -16.33 -10.19
C ASN A 262 -20.41 -15.77 -9.16
N ALA A 263 -20.29 -16.13 -7.88
CA ALA A 263 -21.15 -15.60 -6.82
C ALA A 263 -20.96 -14.09 -6.59
N ILE A 264 -19.71 -13.58 -6.68
CA ILE A 264 -19.42 -12.15 -6.63
C ILE A 264 -19.99 -11.44 -7.84
N LYS A 265 -19.82 -11.99 -9.04
CA LYS A 265 -20.35 -11.44 -10.30
C LYS A 265 -21.87 -11.31 -10.24
N GLU A 266 -22.59 -12.37 -9.84
CA GLU A 266 -24.05 -12.41 -9.69
C GLU A 266 -24.57 -11.27 -8.79
N GLU A 267 -23.98 -11.08 -7.61
CA GLU A 267 -24.43 -10.02 -6.69
C GLU A 267 -23.99 -8.61 -7.14
N SER A 268 -22.85 -8.48 -7.83
CA SER A 268 -22.37 -7.20 -8.40
C SER A 268 -23.21 -6.71 -9.58
N GLU A 269 -23.75 -7.63 -10.38
CA GLU A 269 -24.67 -7.31 -11.49
C GLU A 269 -26.13 -7.19 -11.00
N GLY A 270 -26.44 -7.85 -9.87
CA GLY A 270 -27.73 -7.88 -9.19
C GLY A 270 -27.88 -6.88 -8.03
N LYS A 271 -27.94 -7.39 -6.78
CA LYS A 271 -28.38 -6.61 -5.59
C LYS A 271 -27.42 -5.49 -5.18
N LEU A 272 -26.13 -5.65 -5.45
CA LEU A 272 -25.07 -4.72 -5.07
C LEU A 272 -24.60 -3.85 -6.24
N LYS A 273 -25.39 -3.77 -7.32
CA LYS A 273 -25.07 -3.00 -8.52
C LYS A 273 -24.81 -1.52 -8.21
N GLY A 274 -23.62 -1.05 -8.57
CA GLY A 274 -23.14 0.31 -8.25
C GLY A 274 -22.48 0.45 -6.88
N ILE A 275 -22.37 -0.64 -6.10
CA ILE A 275 -21.70 -0.68 -4.79
C ILE A 275 -20.53 -1.67 -4.86
N LEU A 276 -20.81 -2.89 -5.33
CA LEU A 276 -19.84 -3.92 -5.67
C LEU A 276 -19.66 -3.98 -7.19
N GLY A 277 -18.43 -4.10 -7.65
CA GLY A 277 -18.05 -4.39 -9.02
C GLY A 277 -17.24 -5.67 -9.14
N TYR A 278 -17.02 -6.09 -10.38
CA TYR A 278 -16.27 -7.29 -10.77
C TYR A 278 -15.41 -6.92 -12.00
N THR A 279 -14.19 -7.44 -12.08
CA THR A 279 -13.33 -7.33 -13.27
C THR A 279 -12.49 -8.59 -13.49
N GLU A 280 -12.24 -8.92 -14.77
CA GLU A 280 -11.34 -9.97 -15.25
C GLU A 280 -10.20 -9.39 -16.12
N ASP A 281 -10.10 -8.06 -16.23
CA ASP A 281 -9.04 -7.37 -16.97
C ASP A 281 -7.75 -7.24 -16.13
N ASP A 282 -6.60 -7.06 -16.79
CA ASP A 282 -5.28 -6.95 -16.14
C ASP A 282 -5.02 -5.51 -15.63
N VAL A 283 -5.84 -5.12 -14.64
CA VAL A 283 -5.98 -3.76 -14.07
C VAL A 283 -4.88 -3.35 -13.08
N VAL A 284 -4.68 -2.04 -12.92
CA VAL A 284 -3.83 -1.44 -11.87
C VAL A 284 -4.55 -0.29 -11.15
N SER A 285 -3.95 0.23 -10.07
CA SER A 285 -4.63 1.17 -9.15
C SER A 285 -5.13 2.46 -9.80
N THR A 286 -4.49 2.96 -10.86
CA THR A 286 -4.92 4.19 -11.54
C THR A 286 -6.23 4.05 -12.29
N ASP A 287 -6.62 2.82 -12.65
CA ASP A 287 -7.74 2.56 -13.55
C ASP A 287 -9.10 2.72 -12.85
N PHE A 288 -9.08 2.77 -11.51
CA PHE A 288 -10.23 2.98 -10.64
C PHE A 288 -10.38 4.43 -10.14
N VAL A 289 -9.53 5.36 -10.57
CA VAL A 289 -9.62 6.77 -10.12
C VAL A 289 -10.91 7.40 -10.66
N GLY A 290 -11.79 7.81 -9.73
CA GLY A 290 -13.13 8.31 -10.06
C GLY A 290 -14.20 7.22 -10.19
N ASP A 291 -13.90 5.96 -9.91
CA ASP A 291 -14.91 4.89 -9.84
C ASP A 291 -15.85 5.15 -8.66
N ASN A 292 -17.16 5.12 -8.91
CA ASN A 292 -18.18 5.40 -7.91
C ASN A 292 -18.56 4.18 -7.04
N ARG A 293 -18.05 2.99 -7.38
CA ARG A 293 -18.27 1.75 -6.62
C ARG A 293 -17.46 1.78 -5.33
N SER A 294 -18.00 1.14 -4.29
CA SER A 294 -17.35 1.06 -2.98
C SER A 294 -16.34 -0.08 -2.87
N SER A 295 -16.48 -1.10 -3.72
CA SER A 295 -15.64 -2.29 -3.80
C SER A 295 -15.63 -2.79 -5.25
N ILE A 296 -14.49 -3.11 -5.85
CA ILE A 296 -14.39 -3.71 -7.18
C ILE A 296 -13.49 -4.94 -7.11
N PHE A 297 -14.11 -6.12 -7.09
CA PHE A 297 -13.41 -7.38 -6.95
C PHE A 297 -12.57 -7.72 -8.19
N ASP A 298 -11.33 -8.11 -7.94
CA ASP A 298 -10.33 -8.49 -8.92
C ASP A 298 -10.25 -10.02 -9.02
N ALA A 299 -10.74 -10.55 -10.14
CA ALA A 299 -10.87 -11.98 -10.39
C ALA A 299 -9.56 -12.66 -10.81
N LYS A 300 -8.46 -11.91 -10.99
CA LYS A 300 -7.14 -12.42 -11.37
C LYS A 300 -6.10 -12.27 -10.26
N ALA A 301 -6.19 -11.22 -9.44
CA ALA A 301 -5.24 -10.97 -8.35
C ALA A 301 -5.51 -11.81 -7.08
N GLY A 302 -6.72 -12.36 -6.92
CA GLY A 302 -7.03 -13.31 -5.85
C GLY A 302 -6.50 -14.72 -6.13
N ILE A 303 -6.36 -15.53 -5.07
CA ILE A 303 -5.80 -16.89 -5.17
C ILE A 303 -6.39 -17.80 -4.08
N ALA A 304 -6.74 -19.04 -4.45
CA ALA A 304 -7.12 -20.08 -3.50
C ALA A 304 -5.90 -20.94 -3.14
N LEU A 305 -5.67 -21.22 -1.85
CA LEU A 305 -4.73 -22.27 -1.43
C LEU A 305 -5.39 -23.65 -1.55
N ASN A 306 -6.67 -23.71 -1.17
CA ASN A 306 -7.56 -24.86 -1.28
C ASN A 306 -9.02 -24.36 -1.35
N LYS A 307 -10.00 -25.27 -1.34
CA LYS A 307 -11.44 -24.94 -1.44
C LYS A 307 -12.04 -24.22 -0.22
N ASN A 308 -11.34 -24.20 0.91
CA ASN A 308 -11.77 -23.56 2.15
C ASN A 308 -10.91 -22.35 2.52
N PHE A 309 -9.70 -22.19 1.99
CA PHE A 309 -8.79 -21.11 2.38
C PHE A 309 -8.35 -20.28 1.17
N VAL A 310 -8.84 -19.04 1.11
CA VAL A 310 -8.78 -18.19 -0.09
C VAL A 310 -8.36 -16.76 0.24
N LYS A 311 -7.66 -16.14 -0.71
CA LYS A 311 -7.32 -14.72 -0.78
C LYS A 311 -8.17 -14.05 -1.85
N LEU A 312 -8.93 -13.04 -1.45
CA LEU A 312 -9.81 -12.25 -2.31
C LEU A 312 -9.29 -10.82 -2.37
N VAL A 313 -9.14 -10.30 -3.59
CA VAL A 313 -8.61 -8.94 -3.82
C VAL A 313 -9.75 -8.05 -4.30
N SER A 314 -9.86 -6.85 -3.74
CA SER A 314 -10.85 -5.86 -4.18
C SER A 314 -10.29 -4.45 -4.12
N TRP A 315 -10.35 -3.75 -5.25
CA TRP A 315 -9.95 -2.35 -5.39
C TRP A 315 -11.06 -1.43 -4.87
N TYR A 316 -10.68 -0.23 -4.43
CA TYR A 316 -11.63 0.83 -4.10
C TYR A 316 -10.98 2.20 -4.23
N ASP A 317 -11.70 3.14 -4.86
CA ASP A 317 -11.35 4.54 -4.74
C ASP A 317 -11.68 5.02 -3.32
N ASN A 318 -10.62 5.12 -2.50
CA ASN A 318 -10.71 5.52 -1.08
C ASN A 318 -11.17 6.97 -0.90
N GLU A 319 -11.30 7.75 -1.97
CA GLU A 319 -11.79 9.11 -2.00
C GLU A 319 -13.14 9.22 -2.73
N TRP A 320 -13.22 8.90 -4.02
CA TRP A 320 -14.41 9.14 -4.86
C TRP A 320 -15.52 8.11 -4.66
N GLY A 321 -15.24 6.82 -4.91
CA GLY A 321 -16.17 5.72 -4.66
C GLY A 321 -16.62 5.68 -3.21
N TYR A 322 -15.73 6.09 -2.32
CA TYR A 322 -16.04 6.24 -0.92
C TYR A 322 -16.97 7.41 -0.53
N ARG A 323 -17.07 8.45 -1.36
CA ARG A 323 -18.07 9.53 -1.21
C ARG A 323 -19.34 9.31 -2.01
N CYS A 324 -19.34 8.31 -2.88
CA CYS A 324 -20.54 7.76 -3.48
C CYS A 324 -21.26 6.77 -2.53
N THR A 325 -20.57 6.26 -1.50
CA THR A 325 -21.25 5.56 -0.40
C THR A 325 -22.07 6.54 0.47
N ARG A 326 -23.27 6.10 0.85
CA ARG A 326 -24.45 6.96 1.12
C ARG A 326 -24.54 7.53 2.55
N ALA A 327 -23.49 7.37 3.33
CA ALA A 327 -23.25 8.06 4.60
C ALA A 327 -21.71 8.20 4.75
N LEU A 328 -21.21 8.78 5.84
CA LEU A 328 -19.79 8.92 6.24
C LEU A 328 -19.78 8.80 7.81
N LEU A 329 -19.06 7.89 8.50
CA LEU A 329 -17.65 7.84 9.04
C LEU A 329 -17.56 8.22 10.61
N ILE A 330 -16.58 7.83 11.49
CA ILE A 330 -16.16 8.34 12.90
C ILE A 330 -14.59 8.49 13.39
N LEU A 331 -13.52 7.62 13.67
CA LEU A 331 -12.79 7.06 14.92
C LEU A 331 -11.31 7.53 15.43
N ILE A 332 -10.18 6.75 15.28
CA ILE A 332 -8.87 6.65 16.11
C ILE A 332 -7.58 6.18 15.29
N ALA A 333 -6.32 5.81 15.72
CA ALA A 333 -5.56 5.32 16.95
C ALA A 333 -4.11 5.95 17.14
N ASP A 334 -2.94 5.41 17.60
CA ASP A 334 -2.31 4.10 18.03
C ASP A 334 -1.04 4.19 19.02
N ILE A 335 0.04 3.35 18.96
CA ILE A 335 1.00 2.92 20.09
C ILE A 335 2.59 2.89 19.77
N PHE A 336 3.48 2.33 20.67
CA PHE A 336 5.00 2.31 20.82
C PHE A 336 5.85 1.04 20.31
N PRO A 337 7.23 1.06 20.20
CA PRO A 337 8.15 -0.12 19.89
C PRO A 337 9.66 -0.22 20.45
N PRO A 338 10.42 -1.38 20.37
CA PRO A 338 11.91 -1.58 20.66
C PRO A 338 12.85 -2.40 19.64
N PHE A 339 13.95 -3.14 20.05
CA PHE A 339 15.28 -3.50 19.35
C PHE A 339 15.77 -5.04 19.44
N PHE A 340 16.96 -5.65 19.04
CA PHE A 340 18.16 -5.60 18.07
C PHE A 340 19.29 -6.67 18.53
N ILE A 341 20.38 -7.33 17.95
CA ILE A 341 21.30 -7.50 16.73
C ILE A 341 21.75 -9.05 16.51
N HIS A 342 22.90 -9.70 16.07
CA HIS A 342 24.37 -9.52 15.65
C HIS A 342 25.07 -10.79 14.93
N GLY A 343 26.41 -10.84 14.59
CA GLY A 343 27.32 -12.05 14.26
C GLY A 343 27.91 -12.30 12.80
N LYS A 344 29.20 -12.74 12.53
CA LYS A 344 29.98 -12.45 11.24
C LYS A 344 31.17 -13.40 10.71
N VAL A 345 31.61 -13.33 9.40
CA VAL A 345 32.65 -14.20 8.65
C VAL A 345 33.29 -13.55 7.35
N LYS A 346 34.57 -13.81 6.94
CA LYS A 346 35.30 -13.25 5.72
C LYS A 346 34.77 -13.61 4.30
N ILE A 347 34.93 -12.72 3.28
CA ILE A 347 34.41 -12.85 1.88
C ILE A 347 35.17 -12.11 0.74
N GLY A 348 34.83 -12.43 -0.52
CA GLY A 348 34.99 -11.60 -1.75
C GLY A 348 33.66 -11.46 -2.54
N ILE A 349 33.58 -10.60 -3.57
CA ILE A 349 32.31 -10.23 -4.24
C ILE A 349 32.45 -10.18 -5.78
N ASN A 350 31.50 -10.77 -6.54
CA ASN A 350 31.39 -10.58 -7.99
C ASN A 350 30.19 -9.69 -8.36
N GLY A 351 30.42 -8.66 -9.17
CA GLY A 351 29.44 -7.64 -9.57
C GLY A 351 29.25 -6.56 -8.49
N PHE A 352 29.62 -5.31 -8.78
CA PHE A 352 29.57 -4.18 -7.83
C PHE A 352 28.36 -3.25 -8.07
N GLY A 353 27.26 -3.84 -8.53
CA GLY A 353 25.93 -3.22 -8.61
C GLY A 353 25.31 -2.97 -7.22
N ARG A 354 23.99 -2.74 -7.17
CA ARG A 354 23.27 -2.42 -5.91
C ARG A 354 23.51 -3.45 -4.81
N ILE A 355 23.46 -4.75 -5.15
CA ILE A 355 23.67 -5.83 -4.17
C ILE A 355 25.14 -5.92 -3.76
N GLY A 356 26.08 -5.93 -4.70
CA GLY A 356 27.52 -5.98 -4.39
C GLY A 356 28.00 -4.84 -3.49
N ARG A 357 27.54 -3.59 -3.74
CA ARG A 357 27.84 -2.47 -2.84
C ARG A 357 27.22 -2.63 -1.45
N LEU A 358 26.03 -3.23 -1.33
CA LEU A 358 25.43 -3.52 -0.03
C LEU A 358 26.21 -4.60 0.72
N VAL A 359 26.60 -5.68 0.05
CA VAL A 359 27.45 -6.74 0.62
C VAL A 359 28.77 -6.14 1.11
N ALA A 360 29.41 -5.27 0.32
CA ALA A 360 30.63 -4.56 0.72
C ALA A 360 30.40 -3.61 1.91
N ARG A 361 29.37 -2.75 1.87
CA ARG A 361 29.02 -1.84 2.98
C ARG A 361 28.74 -2.59 4.29
N VAL A 362 28.10 -3.75 4.20
CA VAL A 362 27.81 -4.62 5.36
C VAL A 362 29.09 -5.28 5.86
N ALA A 363 29.90 -5.87 4.98
CA ALA A 363 31.20 -6.47 5.32
C ALA A 363 32.13 -5.49 6.03
N LEU A 364 32.26 -4.26 5.52
CA LEU A 364 33.16 -3.23 6.05
C LEU A 364 32.75 -2.65 7.41
N GLN A 365 31.55 -2.97 7.91
CA GLN A 365 31.07 -2.65 9.27
C GLN A 365 31.10 -3.86 10.21
N ARG A 366 31.64 -5.00 9.78
CA ARG A 366 31.55 -6.27 10.48
C ARG A 366 32.95 -6.81 10.78
N ASP A 367 33.48 -6.55 11.97
CA ASP A 367 34.83 -6.94 12.42
C ASP A 367 35.32 -8.35 12.01
N ASP A 368 34.45 -9.36 12.12
CA ASP A 368 34.71 -10.77 11.77
C ASP A 368 34.39 -11.12 10.28
N VAL A 369 33.91 -10.15 9.48
CA VAL A 369 33.97 -10.14 8.01
C VAL A 369 35.17 -9.31 7.54
N GLU A 370 36.10 -9.94 6.84
CA GLU A 370 37.07 -9.25 6.01
C GLU A 370 36.64 -9.34 4.54
N LEU A 371 36.42 -8.20 3.89
CA LEU A 371 36.32 -8.11 2.43
C LEU A 371 37.72 -8.00 1.85
N VAL A 372 38.10 -8.89 0.93
CA VAL A 372 39.46 -8.91 0.34
C VAL A 372 39.50 -8.65 -1.17
N ALA A 373 38.42 -8.93 -1.90
CA ALA A 373 38.38 -8.79 -3.37
C ALA A 373 36.99 -8.44 -3.92
N VAL A 374 36.97 -7.71 -5.04
CA VAL A 374 35.78 -7.39 -5.84
C VAL A 374 36.10 -7.60 -7.34
N ASN A 375 35.19 -8.19 -8.12
CA ASN A 375 35.27 -8.21 -9.58
C ASN A 375 34.10 -7.42 -10.20
N ASP A 376 34.40 -6.49 -11.12
CA ASP A 376 33.40 -5.91 -12.03
C ASP A 376 34.07 -5.46 -13.35
N PRO A 377 33.68 -6.01 -14.51
CA PRO A 377 34.31 -5.71 -15.80
C PRO A 377 33.71 -4.48 -16.53
N PHE A 378 32.83 -3.70 -15.88
CA PHE A 378 32.09 -2.62 -16.54
C PHE A 378 32.32 -1.22 -15.94
N ILE A 379 32.93 -1.09 -14.77
CA ILE A 379 33.13 0.20 -14.08
C ILE A 379 34.57 0.38 -13.58
N THR A 380 35.08 1.62 -13.64
CA THR A 380 36.42 1.97 -13.15
C THR A 380 36.47 2.04 -11.63
N THR A 381 37.69 1.95 -11.06
CA THR A 381 37.92 2.15 -9.62
C THR A 381 37.43 3.52 -9.13
N ASP A 382 37.60 4.59 -9.92
CA ASP A 382 37.02 5.91 -9.63
C ASP A 382 35.49 5.87 -9.53
N TYR A 383 34.82 5.20 -10.48
CA TYR A 383 33.36 5.13 -10.51
C TYR A 383 32.81 4.19 -9.42
N MET A 384 33.52 3.11 -9.10
CA MET A 384 33.27 2.29 -7.90
C MET A 384 33.33 3.15 -6.63
N THR A 385 34.41 3.93 -6.46
CA THR A 385 34.60 4.82 -5.31
C THR A 385 33.50 5.89 -5.23
N TYR A 386 33.13 6.50 -6.36
CA TYR A 386 32.04 7.46 -6.43
C TYR A 386 30.69 6.82 -6.04
N MET A 387 30.30 5.72 -6.68
CA MET A 387 29.03 5.02 -6.41
C MET A 387 28.97 4.42 -5.00
N PHE A 388 30.11 4.08 -4.40
CA PHE A 388 30.17 3.62 -3.02
C PHE A 388 30.10 4.78 -2.01
N LYS A 389 30.75 5.92 -2.28
CA LYS A 389 30.69 7.12 -1.44
C LYS A 389 29.32 7.79 -1.47
N TYR A 390 28.69 7.91 -2.65
CA TYR A 390 27.50 8.73 -2.90
C TYR A 390 26.27 7.91 -3.32
N ASP A 391 25.95 6.85 -2.57
CA ASP A 391 24.75 6.05 -2.83
C ASP A 391 23.46 6.80 -2.46
N SER A 392 22.55 6.98 -3.41
CA SER A 392 21.31 7.78 -3.25
C SER A 392 20.21 7.07 -2.45
N VAL A 393 20.28 5.74 -2.28
CA VAL A 393 19.28 4.96 -1.54
C VAL A 393 19.77 4.67 -0.12
N HIS A 394 21.07 4.44 0.04
CA HIS A 394 21.69 4.06 1.31
C HIS A 394 22.53 5.18 1.94
N GLY A 395 22.47 6.39 1.37
CA GLY A 395 23.13 7.60 1.85
C GLY A 395 24.65 7.59 1.68
N HIS A 396 25.28 8.73 2.01
CA HIS A 396 26.73 8.86 1.96
C HIS A 396 27.42 7.84 2.88
N TRP A 397 28.56 7.31 2.46
CA TRP A 397 29.41 6.49 3.33
C TRP A 397 30.02 7.35 4.46
N LYS A 398 29.98 6.86 5.71
CA LYS A 398 30.32 7.64 6.93
C LYS A 398 31.36 6.98 7.84
N HIS A 399 32.00 5.89 7.39
CA HIS A 399 32.99 5.17 8.18
C HIS A 399 34.41 5.62 7.78
N HIS A 400 35.32 4.69 7.51
CA HIS A 400 36.62 5.00 6.90
C HIS A 400 36.46 5.60 5.50
N ASP A 401 37.44 6.41 5.07
CA ASP A 401 37.47 6.92 3.70
C ASP A 401 37.67 5.79 2.68
N VAL A 402 37.29 6.04 1.43
CA VAL A 402 37.44 5.11 0.31
C VAL A 402 38.22 5.78 -0.80
N THR A 403 39.42 5.29 -1.09
CA THR A 403 40.34 5.92 -2.05
C THR A 403 40.82 4.91 -3.09
N VAL A 404 41.06 5.39 -4.31
CA VAL A 404 41.74 4.63 -5.35
C VAL A 404 43.24 4.73 -5.06
N LYS A 405 43.91 3.59 -4.95
CA LYS A 405 45.38 3.52 -4.83
C LYS A 405 46.03 3.33 -6.20
N ASP A 406 45.42 2.46 -7.01
CA ASP A 406 45.81 2.10 -8.37
C ASP A 406 44.61 1.47 -9.10
N GLU A 407 44.73 1.20 -10.40
CA GLU A 407 43.66 0.64 -11.24
C GLU A 407 43.13 -0.73 -10.75
N LYS A 408 43.83 -1.40 -9.82
CA LYS A 408 43.51 -2.74 -9.31
C LYS A 408 43.35 -2.79 -7.78
N THR A 409 43.37 -1.65 -7.09
CA THR A 409 43.30 -1.60 -5.63
C THR A 409 42.47 -0.42 -5.14
N LEU A 410 41.39 -0.72 -4.42
CA LEU A 410 40.69 0.24 -3.57
C LEU A 410 41.20 0.10 -2.13
N LEU A 411 41.30 1.23 -1.44
CA LEU A 411 41.58 1.31 -0.01
C LEU A 411 40.30 1.67 0.73
N PHE A 412 39.95 0.89 1.76
CA PHE A 412 38.83 1.13 2.67
C PHE A 412 39.39 1.42 4.06
N GLY A 413 39.71 2.69 4.29
CA GLY A 413 40.73 3.07 5.27
C GLY A 413 42.08 2.47 4.89
N ASP A 414 42.80 1.89 5.84
CA ASP A 414 44.08 1.23 5.58
C ASP A 414 43.94 -0.17 4.95
N LYS A 415 42.72 -0.70 4.79
CA LYS A 415 42.47 -2.05 4.28
C LYS A 415 42.46 -2.08 2.73
N PRO A 416 43.38 -2.80 2.06
CA PRO A 416 43.34 -2.96 0.61
C PRO A 416 42.32 -4.02 0.19
N VAL A 417 41.55 -3.72 -0.85
CA VAL A 417 40.65 -4.64 -1.55
C VAL A 417 41.08 -4.70 -3.02
N THR A 418 41.41 -5.90 -3.50
CA THR A 418 41.85 -6.13 -4.87
C THR A 418 40.66 -6.06 -5.83
N ILE A 419 40.84 -5.37 -6.95
CA ILE A 419 39.83 -5.19 -7.99
C ILE A 419 40.21 -6.00 -9.23
N PHE A 420 39.26 -6.81 -9.69
CA PHE A 420 39.33 -7.60 -10.92
C PHE A 420 38.33 -7.09 -11.96
N GLY A 421 38.62 -7.32 -13.24
CA GLY A 421 37.81 -6.85 -14.37
C GLY A 421 37.52 -7.94 -15.41
N HIS A 422 37.38 -9.20 -14.99
CA HIS A 422 37.12 -10.31 -15.90
C HIS A 422 35.60 -10.52 -16.11
N ARG A 423 35.22 -10.84 -17.35
CA ARG A 423 33.84 -11.17 -17.73
C ARG A 423 33.49 -12.65 -17.53
N ASN A 424 34.49 -13.52 -17.67
CA ASN A 424 34.37 -14.95 -17.44
C ASN A 424 34.73 -15.25 -15.98
N PRO A 425 33.83 -15.84 -15.17
CA PRO A 425 34.13 -16.12 -13.77
C PRO A 425 35.27 -17.13 -13.55
N GLU A 426 35.58 -17.97 -14.54
CA GLU A 426 36.69 -18.94 -14.47
C GLU A 426 38.07 -18.27 -14.48
N GLU A 427 38.16 -17.02 -14.97
CA GLU A 427 39.42 -16.29 -15.10
C GLU A 427 39.74 -15.40 -13.89
N ILE A 428 38.80 -15.23 -12.95
CA ILE A 428 38.98 -14.35 -11.79
C ILE A 428 39.85 -15.05 -10.73
N PRO A 429 41.06 -14.55 -10.39
CA PRO A 429 42.00 -15.28 -9.53
C PRO A 429 41.73 -15.05 -8.03
N TRP A 430 40.53 -15.42 -7.56
CA TRP A 430 40.11 -15.33 -6.15
C TRP A 430 41.14 -15.90 -5.17
N GLY A 431 41.77 -17.03 -5.54
CA GLY A 431 42.80 -17.68 -4.74
C GLY A 431 44.02 -16.80 -4.43
N SER A 432 44.35 -15.80 -5.26
CA SER A 432 45.49 -14.89 -5.01
C SER A 432 45.21 -13.83 -3.94
N THR A 433 43.98 -13.75 -3.42
CA THR A 433 43.54 -12.77 -2.41
C THR A 433 43.09 -13.41 -1.09
N GLY A 434 43.08 -14.75 -1.02
CA GLY A 434 42.53 -15.47 0.14
C GLY A 434 41.00 -15.39 0.26
N ALA A 435 40.30 -15.13 -0.85
CA ALA A 435 38.85 -15.02 -0.88
C ALA A 435 38.16 -16.40 -0.84
N ASP A 436 38.11 -17.00 0.36
CA ASP A 436 37.54 -18.34 0.57
C ASP A 436 36.06 -18.46 0.19
N ILE A 437 35.27 -17.39 0.37
CA ILE A 437 33.83 -17.33 0.08
C ILE A 437 33.57 -16.18 -0.90
N ILE A 438 32.98 -16.46 -2.06
CA ILE A 438 32.60 -15.45 -3.06
C ILE A 438 31.09 -15.23 -3.05
N VAL A 439 30.68 -13.96 -2.99
CA VAL A 439 29.27 -13.56 -3.09
C VAL A 439 28.97 -13.11 -4.53
N GLU A 440 28.30 -13.99 -5.28
CA GLU A 440 27.89 -13.77 -6.66
C GLU A 440 26.66 -12.84 -6.68
N SER A 441 26.88 -11.59 -7.11
CA SER A 441 25.94 -10.46 -7.00
C SER A 441 25.61 -9.79 -8.35
N THR A 442 25.93 -10.42 -9.49
CA THR A 442 25.67 -9.89 -10.84
C THR A 442 24.23 -10.07 -11.31
N GLY A 443 23.53 -11.09 -10.78
CA GLY A 443 22.23 -11.55 -11.30
C GLY A 443 22.30 -12.42 -12.56
N VAL A 444 23.50 -12.65 -13.12
CA VAL A 444 23.70 -13.42 -14.37
C VAL A 444 24.02 -14.90 -14.10
N PHE A 445 24.85 -15.17 -13.10
CA PHE A 445 25.37 -16.51 -12.78
C PHE A 445 24.54 -17.18 -11.66
N THR A 446 23.21 -17.18 -11.81
CA THR A 446 22.23 -17.56 -10.77
C THR A 446 21.89 -19.05 -10.69
N ASP A 447 22.45 -19.88 -11.56
CA ASP A 447 22.38 -21.34 -11.46
C ASP A 447 23.73 -21.97 -11.09
N LYS A 448 23.64 -23.16 -10.50
CA LYS A 448 24.77 -23.85 -9.86
C LYS A 448 25.94 -24.09 -10.82
N ASP A 449 25.67 -24.46 -12.06
CA ASP A 449 26.71 -24.74 -13.06
C ASP A 449 27.47 -23.47 -13.46
N LYS A 450 26.77 -22.33 -13.61
CA LYS A 450 27.42 -21.03 -13.84
C LYS A 450 28.19 -20.55 -12.61
N ALA A 451 27.62 -20.70 -11.42
CA ALA A 451 28.29 -20.32 -10.17
C ALA A 451 29.57 -21.14 -9.92
N ALA A 452 29.60 -22.41 -10.35
CA ALA A 452 30.77 -23.29 -10.22
C ALA A 452 32.03 -22.77 -10.94
N ALA A 453 31.88 -21.90 -11.94
CA ALA A 453 32.99 -21.25 -12.63
C ALA A 453 33.95 -20.52 -11.65
N HIS A 454 33.43 -19.93 -10.57
CA HIS A 454 34.25 -19.25 -9.55
C HIS A 454 35.22 -20.20 -8.80
N LEU A 455 34.87 -21.48 -8.67
CA LEU A 455 35.71 -22.47 -7.98
C LEU A 455 37.02 -22.72 -8.74
N LYS A 456 37.00 -22.63 -10.09
CA LYS A 456 38.21 -22.70 -10.94
C LYS A 456 39.15 -21.52 -10.68
N GLY A 457 38.62 -20.36 -10.30
CA GLY A 457 39.38 -19.18 -9.85
C GLY A 457 40.01 -19.31 -8.45
N GLY A 458 39.83 -20.44 -7.77
CA GLY A 458 40.37 -20.69 -6.43
C GLY A 458 39.46 -20.26 -5.28
N ALA A 459 38.19 -19.96 -5.54
CA ALA A 459 37.18 -19.85 -4.49
C ALA A 459 36.95 -21.22 -3.84
N LYS A 460 36.79 -21.29 -2.51
CA LYS A 460 36.36 -22.53 -1.83
C LYS A 460 34.84 -22.66 -1.81
N LYS A 461 34.11 -21.55 -1.73
CA LYS A 461 32.63 -21.51 -1.72
C LYS A 461 32.06 -20.33 -2.50
N VAL A 462 30.85 -20.53 -3.03
CA VAL A 462 30.09 -19.51 -3.76
C VAL A 462 28.70 -19.35 -3.14
N ILE A 463 28.32 -18.11 -2.85
CA ILE A 463 27.00 -17.71 -2.36
C ILE A 463 26.34 -16.88 -3.45
N ILE A 464 25.32 -17.44 -4.11
CA ILE A 464 24.49 -16.72 -5.08
C ILE A 464 23.58 -15.77 -4.28
N SER A 465 23.65 -14.46 -4.54
CA SER A 465 22.96 -13.45 -3.72
C SER A 465 21.43 -13.43 -3.85
N ALA A 466 20.89 -14.22 -4.78
CA ALA A 466 19.49 -14.28 -5.18
C ALA A 466 19.04 -15.76 -5.32
N PRO A 467 17.72 -16.05 -5.38
CA PRO A 467 17.19 -17.40 -5.52
C PRO A 467 17.80 -18.15 -6.71
N SER A 468 18.36 -19.33 -6.42
CA SER A 468 18.79 -20.26 -7.46
C SER A 468 17.71 -21.31 -7.74
N LYS A 469 17.73 -21.85 -8.96
CA LYS A 469 16.84 -22.96 -9.38
C LYS A 469 17.31 -24.33 -8.87
N ASP A 470 18.60 -24.45 -8.55
CA ASP A 470 19.31 -25.74 -8.34
C ASP A 470 20.42 -25.71 -7.27
N ALA A 471 20.90 -24.54 -6.83
CA ALA A 471 21.79 -24.44 -5.67
C ALA A 471 20.99 -24.38 -4.34
N PRO A 472 21.31 -25.22 -3.32
CA PRO A 472 20.60 -25.25 -2.03
C PRO A 472 20.41 -23.87 -1.41
N MET A 473 19.17 -23.55 -1.03
CA MET A 473 18.76 -22.22 -0.58
C MET A 473 18.71 -22.14 0.95
N PHE A 474 19.30 -21.09 1.51
CA PHE A 474 19.30 -20.84 2.96
C PHE A 474 18.72 -19.48 3.30
N VAL A 475 17.96 -19.44 4.40
CA VAL A 475 17.56 -18.22 5.11
C VAL A 475 18.15 -18.28 6.51
N VAL A 476 18.81 -17.19 6.93
CA VAL A 476 19.42 -17.07 8.27
C VAL A 476 18.31 -16.84 9.31
N GLY A 477 18.40 -17.54 10.44
CA GLY A 477 17.33 -17.65 11.43
C GLY A 477 16.25 -18.67 11.06
N VAL A 478 16.49 -19.55 10.09
CA VAL A 478 15.51 -20.53 9.57
C VAL A 478 16.14 -21.92 9.40
N ASN A 479 16.89 -22.12 8.32
CA ASN A 479 17.40 -23.44 7.90
C ASN A 479 18.92 -23.45 7.70
N GLU A 480 19.64 -22.42 8.16
CA GLU A 480 21.10 -22.38 8.16
C GLU A 480 21.76 -23.47 9.03
N HIS A 481 20.98 -24.13 9.88
CA HIS A 481 21.41 -25.33 10.63
C HIS A 481 21.38 -26.62 9.79
N GLU A 482 20.72 -26.61 8.63
CA GLU A 482 20.78 -27.68 7.62
C GLU A 482 21.97 -27.52 6.67
N TYR A 483 22.65 -26.35 6.70
CA TYR A 483 23.84 -26.10 5.90
C TYR A 483 24.95 -27.08 6.31
N LYS A 484 25.57 -27.69 5.30
CA LYS A 484 26.67 -28.63 5.50
C LYS A 484 27.98 -28.05 4.95
N PRO A 485 29.12 -28.16 5.66
CA PRO A 485 30.40 -27.62 5.22
C PRO A 485 30.89 -28.12 3.85
N GLU A 486 30.41 -29.27 3.38
CA GLU A 486 30.66 -29.84 2.04
C GLU A 486 29.82 -29.20 0.90
N LEU A 487 28.98 -28.20 1.18
CA LEU A 487 28.25 -27.47 0.14
C LEU A 487 29.10 -26.33 -0.42
N ASP A 488 29.66 -26.51 -1.61
CA ASP A 488 30.55 -25.52 -2.24
C ASP A 488 29.80 -24.39 -2.96
N ILE A 489 28.51 -24.58 -3.24
CA ILE A 489 27.64 -23.58 -3.88
C ILE A 489 26.28 -23.59 -3.18
N ILE A 490 25.86 -22.42 -2.71
CA ILE A 490 24.58 -22.20 -2.03
C ILE A 490 23.91 -20.92 -2.56
N SER A 491 22.61 -20.76 -2.33
CA SER A 491 21.85 -19.55 -2.70
C SER A 491 21.18 -18.88 -1.51
N ASN A 492 21.09 -17.56 -1.57
CA ASN A 492 20.28 -16.74 -0.68
C ASN A 492 18.85 -16.65 -1.22
N ALA A 493 17.86 -16.64 -0.33
CA ALA A 493 16.46 -16.54 -0.72
C ALA A 493 16.06 -15.11 -1.19
N SER A 494 14.84 -14.96 -1.72
CA SER A 494 14.33 -13.64 -2.14
C SER A 494 14.18 -12.69 -0.94
N CYS A 495 14.05 -11.38 -1.17
CA CYS A 495 13.75 -10.43 -0.10
C CYS A 495 12.43 -10.77 0.61
N THR A 496 11.42 -11.21 -0.13
CA THR A 496 10.14 -11.70 0.39
C THR A 496 10.32 -12.97 1.24
N THR A 497 11.09 -13.95 0.77
CA THR A 497 11.33 -15.20 1.50
C THR A 497 12.16 -14.97 2.77
N ASN A 498 13.20 -14.14 2.72
CA ASN A 498 13.98 -13.72 3.88
C ASN A 498 13.15 -12.94 4.91
N CYS A 499 12.07 -12.26 4.49
CA CYS A 499 11.14 -11.58 5.40
C CYS A 499 10.13 -12.53 6.03
N LEU A 500 9.53 -13.45 5.24
CA LEU A 500 8.52 -14.39 5.71
C LEU A 500 9.11 -15.50 6.57
N ALA A 501 10.18 -16.16 6.11
CA ALA A 501 10.58 -17.46 6.65
C ALA A 501 11.01 -17.44 8.13
N PRO A 502 11.69 -16.40 8.67
CA PRO A 502 11.97 -16.31 10.10
C PRO A 502 10.69 -16.22 10.96
N LEU A 503 9.69 -15.45 10.49
CA LEU A 503 8.38 -15.36 11.14
C LEU A 503 7.65 -16.72 11.06
N ALA A 504 7.65 -17.34 9.88
CA ALA A 504 7.01 -18.63 9.66
C ALA A 504 7.63 -19.74 10.53
N LYS A 505 8.96 -19.80 10.67
CA LYS A 505 9.62 -20.76 11.57
C LYS A 505 9.24 -20.54 13.03
N VAL A 506 9.32 -19.31 13.53
CA VAL A 506 9.01 -19.00 14.93
C VAL A 506 7.55 -19.35 15.28
N ILE A 507 6.62 -19.24 14.32
CA ILE A 507 5.24 -19.68 14.49
C ILE A 507 5.13 -21.21 14.38
N ASN A 508 5.72 -21.82 13.35
CA ASN A 508 5.62 -23.26 13.10
C ASN A 508 6.21 -24.11 14.22
N ASP A 509 7.43 -23.80 14.66
CA ASP A 509 8.14 -24.54 15.72
C ASP A 509 7.42 -24.49 17.08
N ARG A 510 6.53 -23.51 17.28
CA ARG A 510 5.81 -23.26 18.55
C ARG A 510 4.35 -23.69 18.54
N PHE A 511 3.69 -23.62 17.37
CA PHE A 511 2.24 -23.77 17.24
C PHE A 511 1.80 -24.70 16.09
N GLY A 512 2.69 -25.01 15.15
CA GLY A 512 2.40 -25.70 13.89
C GLY A 512 1.68 -24.82 12.88
N ILE A 513 2.29 -24.59 11.71
CA ILE A 513 1.58 -23.99 10.57
C ILE A 513 0.97 -25.15 9.77
N VAL A 514 -0.37 -25.20 9.73
CA VAL A 514 -1.09 -26.12 8.84
C VAL A 514 -1.16 -25.54 7.44
N GLU A 515 -1.58 -24.28 7.33
CA GLU A 515 -1.78 -23.55 6.06
C GLU A 515 -1.48 -22.05 6.24
N GLY A 516 -1.22 -21.35 5.13
CA GLY A 516 -0.93 -19.92 5.17
C GLY A 516 -0.98 -19.25 3.79
N LEU A 517 -1.36 -17.97 3.78
CA LEU A 517 -1.42 -17.10 2.61
C LEU A 517 -0.75 -15.76 2.96
N MET A 518 0.04 -15.22 2.03
CA MET A 518 0.87 -14.02 2.22
C MET A 518 0.55 -12.97 1.14
N THR A 519 0.72 -11.70 1.50
CA THR A 519 0.81 -10.57 0.56
C THR A 519 2.08 -9.78 0.87
N THR A 520 2.79 -9.31 -0.15
CA THR A 520 3.95 -8.42 0.01
C THR A 520 3.79 -7.15 -0.78
N VAL A 521 4.24 -6.03 -0.20
CA VAL A 521 4.33 -4.73 -0.87
C VAL A 521 5.80 -4.45 -1.13
N HIS A 522 6.15 -4.24 -2.40
CA HIS A 522 7.53 -3.98 -2.81
C HIS A 522 7.77 -2.49 -2.98
N SER A 523 8.98 -2.03 -2.62
CA SER A 523 9.49 -0.73 -3.04
C SER A 523 10.16 -0.86 -4.41
N ILE A 524 10.37 0.26 -5.11
CA ILE A 524 10.89 0.27 -6.48
C ILE A 524 12.26 -0.43 -6.55
N THR A 525 12.34 -1.52 -7.32
CA THR A 525 13.56 -2.22 -7.69
C THR A 525 14.02 -1.80 -9.07
N GLY A 526 15.34 -1.81 -9.31
CA GLY A 526 15.97 -1.20 -10.48
C GLY A 526 16.18 -2.15 -11.67
N GLU A 527 15.43 -3.26 -11.74
CA GLU A 527 15.48 -4.14 -12.91
C GLU A 527 14.50 -3.63 -13.97
N PRO A 528 14.94 -3.35 -15.21
CA PRO A 528 14.01 -3.23 -16.32
C PRO A 528 13.38 -4.60 -16.57
N ILE A 529 12.06 -4.65 -16.72
CA ILE A 529 11.36 -5.88 -17.12
C ILE A 529 11.73 -6.16 -18.59
N VAL A 530 12.78 -6.96 -18.81
CA VAL A 530 13.19 -7.42 -20.14
C VAL A 530 12.28 -8.55 -20.60
N HIS A 531 10.99 -8.24 -20.77
CA HIS A 531 10.14 -9.05 -21.64
C HIS A 531 10.64 -8.88 -23.08
N TYR A 532 10.71 -10.00 -23.80
CA TYR A 532 11.20 -10.05 -25.19
C TYR A 532 10.22 -9.33 -26.14
N LEU A 533 10.40 -8.03 -26.34
CA LEU A 533 9.76 -7.27 -27.41
C LEU A 533 10.46 -7.50 -28.77
N PHE A 534 10.64 -8.77 -29.13
CA PHE A 534 11.03 -9.22 -30.48
C PHE A 534 9.92 -10.11 -31.05
N GLY A 535 8.85 -9.45 -31.47
CA GLY A 535 7.63 -10.07 -32.00
C GLY A 535 7.09 -9.42 -33.28
N CYS A 536 7.86 -8.55 -33.95
CA CYS A 536 7.49 -7.98 -35.25
C CYS A 536 7.59 -9.03 -36.36
N MET A 537 6.61 -9.93 -36.44
CA MET A 537 6.34 -10.68 -37.67
C MET A 537 5.70 -9.75 -38.72
N PRO A 538 5.84 -10.04 -40.03
CA PRO A 538 5.51 -9.08 -41.08
C PRO A 538 4.01 -8.81 -41.20
N VAL A 539 3.66 -7.56 -41.51
CA VAL A 539 2.32 -7.22 -41.98
C VAL A 539 2.16 -7.76 -43.41
N THR A 540 1.55 -8.94 -43.54
CA THR A 540 1.10 -9.47 -44.83
C THR A 540 -0.37 -9.87 -44.73
N TYR A 541 -1.23 -9.05 -45.31
CA TYR A 541 -2.53 -9.48 -45.82
C TYR A 541 -2.68 -9.03 -47.27
N TYR A 542 -3.45 -9.81 -48.02
CA TYR A 542 -3.79 -9.63 -49.43
C TYR A 542 -4.73 -8.40 -49.61
N ASP A 543 -5.01 -7.88 -50.81
CA ASP A 543 -5.09 -8.57 -52.11
C ASP A 543 -4.85 -7.66 -53.34
N ARG A 544 -5.02 -8.24 -54.53
CA ARG A 544 -4.84 -7.67 -55.88
C ARG A 544 -5.97 -6.72 -56.29
N CYS A 545 -5.68 -5.74 -57.15
CA CYS A 545 -6.14 -5.69 -58.55
C CYS A 545 -5.89 -4.33 -59.22
N CYS A 546 -5.67 -4.37 -60.55
CA CYS A 546 -5.54 -3.25 -61.50
C CYS A 546 -4.36 -2.28 -61.26
#